data_AF-A0AAW1PJJ8-F1
#
_entry.id   AF-A0AAW1PJJ8-F1
#
_cell.length_a   1.000
_cell.length_b   1.000
_cell.length_c   1.000
_cell.angle_alpha   90.00
_cell.angle_beta   90.00
_cell.angle_gamma   90.00
#
_symmetry.space_group_name_H-M   'P 1'
#
loop_
_entity.id
_entity.type
_entity.pdbx_description
1 polymer ?
#
loop_
_entity_poly.entity_id
_entity_poly.type
_entity_poly.pdbx_seq_one_letter_code
_entity_poly.pdbx_strand_id
1 'polypeptide(L)'
;MAQHTHRRVNFLEDAFTNRDLFGVVRGACTECHCCGGYWKATADYTLSAAQGSTQGRKHSDNDVTIMNCTRCGCPPEAHLLHVAENEREAGNDAFRNGDHAGALRHYSRALQEQPSNAVLWSNRAAVYLAMFWNPQALHDAEHAISLRPDWVKPWARKAAAHERMAELDAAAAAYSKCMELDAANASVFRAALAKIERRAL
;
A
#
# COMPACT_ATOMS: atom_id res chain seq x y z
N MET A 1 5.29 6.47 -20.18
CA MET A 1 4.05 6.53 -19.39
C MET A 1 3.74 5.13 -18.93
N ALA A 2 3.86 4.83 -17.63
CA ALA A 2 3.50 3.50 -17.13
C ALA A 2 1.99 3.33 -17.33
N GLN A 3 1.59 2.38 -18.17
CA GLN A 3 0.19 2.05 -18.38
C GLN A 3 -0.32 1.45 -17.08
N HIS A 4 -1.10 2.24 -16.32
CA HIS A 4 -1.83 1.70 -15.19
C HIS A 4 -2.87 0.71 -15.73
N THR A 5 -2.83 -0.53 -15.26
CA THR A 5 -3.82 -1.53 -15.64
C THR A 5 -5.14 -1.19 -14.95
N HIS A 6 -6.10 -0.86 -15.80
CA HIS A 6 -7.44 -0.47 -15.40
C HIS A 6 -8.41 -1.54 -15.85
N ARG A 7 -9.23 -2.03 -14.93
CA ARG A 7 -10.31 -2.99 -15.24
C ARG A 7 -11.64 -2.31 -14.99
N ARG A 8 -12.61 -2.51 -15.90
CA ARG A 8 -14.00 -2.09 -15.65
C ARG A 8 -14.58 -2.89 -14.50
N VAL A 9 -15.30 -2.19 -13.64
CA VAL A 9 -15.94 -2.77 -12.45
C VAL A 9 -17.17 -3.57 -12.87
N ASN A 10 -17.30 -4.80 -12.35
CA ASN A 10 -18.53 -5.60 -12.36
C ASN A 10 -19.01 -5.84 -10.93
N PHE A 11 -20.09 -5.17 -10.54
CA PHE A 11 -20.54 -5.12 -9.14
C PHE A 11 -20.93 -6.50 -8.58
N LEU A 12 -21.44 -7.41 -9.42
CA LEU A 12 -21.95 -8.71 -8.98
C LEU A 12 -20.83 -9.75 -8.75
N GLU A 13 -19.70 -9.60 -9.44
CA GLU A 13 -18.65 -10.62 -9.49
C GLU A 13 -17.35 -10.16 -8.85
N ASP A 14 -17.10 -8.85 -8.77
CA ASP A 14 -15.84 -8.35 -8.25
C ASP A 14 -15.81 -8.43 -6.73
N ALA A 15 -14.89 -9.26 -6.23
CA ALA A 15 -14.63 -9.39 -4.81
C ALA A 15 -14.25 -8.06 -4.13
N PHE A 16 -13.86 -7.03 -4.90
CA PHE A 16 -13.54 -5.68 -4.41
C PHE A 16 -14.79 -4.81 -4.15
N THR A 17 -15.88 -5.02 -4.89
CA THR A 17 -17.12 -4.26 -4.74
C THR A 17 -18.10 -4.90 -3.76
N ASN A 18 -18.01 -6.22 -3.57
CA ASN A 18 -18.84 -6.96 -2.61
C ASN A 18 -18.28 -6.94 -1.16
N ARG A 19 -17.01 -6.55 -0.95
CA ARG A 19 -16.32 -6.58 0.37
C ARG A 19 -16.21 -5.20 1.04
N ASP A 20 -17.14 -4.29 0.75
CA ASP A 20 -17.23 -2.92 1.25
C ASP A 20 -17.35 -2.75 2.80
N LEU A 21 -16.91 -3.73 3.60
CA LEU A 21 -16.95 -3.69 5.06
C LEU A 21 -15.68 -3.15 5.74
N PHE A 22 -14.53 -3.01 5.06
CA PHE A 22 -13.29 -2.58 5.75
C PHE A 22 -12.29 -1.70 4.96
N GLY A 23 -12.63 -1.08 3.81
CA GLY A 23 -11.61 -0.42 2.97
C GLY A 23 -12.06 0.78 2.12
N VAL A 24 -11.07 1.48 1.57
CA VAL A 24 -11.23 2.51 0.52
C VAL A 24 -10.96 1.84 -0.83
N VAL A 25 -11.82 2.07 -1.80
CA VAL A 25 -11.63 1.61 -3.18
C VAL A 25 -11.24 2.79 -4.07
N ARG A 26 -10.13 2.63 -4.78
CA ARG A 26 -9.54 3.61 -5.70
C ARG A 26 -9.93 3.31 -7.14
N GLY A 27 -10.37 4.33 -7.86
CA GLY A 27 -10.74 4.22 -9.26
C GLY A 27 -11.00 5.56 -9.93
N ALA A 28 -10.90 5.58 -11.26
CA ALA A 28 -11.10 6.77 -12.08
C ALA A 28 -12.43 6.69 -12.83
N CYS A 29 -13.23 7.75 -12.77
CA CYS A 29 -14.45 7.87 -13.56
C CYS A 29 -14.10 8.24 -15.01
N THR A 30 -14.58 7.46 -15.98
CA THR A 30 -14.40 7.70 -17.41
C THR A 30 -15.44 8.65 -18.01
N GLU A 31 -16.46 9.02 -17.24
CA GLU A 31 -17.48 9.99 -17.66
C GLU A 31 -17.11 11.40 -17.19
N CYS A 32 -17.15 11.66 -15.88
CA CYS A 32 -16.96 13.02 -15.36
C CYS A 32 -15.49 13.41 -15.10
N HIS A 33 -14.58 12.43 -14.95
CA HIS A 33 -13.17 12.63 -14.56
C HIS A 33 -12.94 13.45 -13.27
N CYS A 34 -13.98 13.61 -12.46
CA CYS A 34 -14.06 14.56 -11.36
C CYS A 34 -13.80 13.96 -9.97
N CYS A 35 -13.78 12.62 -9.86
CA CYS A 35 -13.66 11.91 -8.59
C CYS A 35 -12.21 11.79 -8.06
N GLY A 36 -11.20 12.15 -8.87
CA GLY A 36 -9.81 12.22 -8.44
C GLY A 36 -9.22 10.90 -7.94
N GLY A 37 -9.65 9.77 -8.50
CA GLY A 37 -9.14 8.44 -8.12
C GLY A 37 -9.83 7.85 -6.87
N TYR A 38 -10.76 8.56 -6.24
CA TYR A 38 -11.56 8.03 -5.14
C TYR A 38 -12.90 7.53 -5.67
N TRP A 39 -13.21 6.27 -5.42
CA TRP A 39 -14.48 5.69 -5.85
C TRP A 39 -15.46 5.55 -4.69
N LYS A 40 -15.11 4.80 -3.64
CA LYS A 40 -15.99 4.60 -2.48
C LYS A 40 -15.27 4.02 -1.27
N ALA A 41 -15.80 4.21 -0.07
CA ALA A 41 -15.32 3.54 1.15
C ALA A 41 -16.47 2.98 1.98
N THR A 42 -16.18 2.02 2.86
CA THR A 42 -17.14 1.50 3.85
C THR A 42 -17.83 2.61 4.64
N ALA A 43 -17.06 3.64 5.02
CA ALA A 43 -17.56 4.77 5.80
C ALA A 43 -18.71 5.52 5.11
N ASP A 44 -18.74 5.50 3.76
CA ASP A 44 -19.78 6.15 2.97
C ASP A 44 -21.13 5.44 3.11
N TYR A 45 -21.14 4.15 3.47
CA TYR A 45 -22.37 3.39 3.77
C TYR A 45 -22.83 3.56 5.23
N THR A 46 -21.92 3.89 6.15
CA THR A 46 -22.21 3.98 7.59
C THR A 46 -22.76 5.34 8.01
N LEU A 47 -23.06 6.25 7.08
CA LEU A 47 -23.70 7.54 7.36
C LEU A 47 -25.17 7.34 7.79
N SER A 48 -25.35 6.80 9.00
CA SER A 48 -26.59 6.89 9.75
C SER A 48 -26.41 7.86 10.93
N ALA A 49 -27.27 8.88 10.91
CA ALA A 49 -27.80 9.60 12.08
C ALA A 49 -27.08 10.82 12.70
N ALA A 50 -25.88 11.27 12.30
CA ALA A 50 -25.28 12.44 12.97
C ALA A 50 -24.53 13.39 12.02
N GLN A 51 -25.26 14.14 11.19
CA GLN A 51 -25.01 15.55 10.82
C GLN A 51 -25.95 15.93 9.67
N GLY A 52 -26.66 17.04 9.84
CA GLY A 52 -27.85 17.38 9.07
C GLY A 52 -27.60 17.59 7.58
N SER A 53 -28.36 16.85 6.76
CA SER A 53 -28.82 17.33 5.46
C SER A 53 -30.32 17.04 5.37
N THR A 54 -31.10 18.04 4.96
CA THR A 54 -32.57 18.07 4.97
C THR A 54 -33.21 17.30 3.82
N GLN A 55 -32.72 16.09 3.53
CA GLN A 55 -33.51 15.11 2.77
C GLN A 55 -33.04 13.69 3.11
N GLY A 56 -33.52 13.20 4.25
CA GLY A 56 -33.37 11.81 4.63
C GLY A 56 -34.08 10.91 3.63
N ARG A 57 -33.32 10.15 2.85
CA ARG A 57 -33.84 8.89 2.30
C ARG A 57 -33.36 7.79 3.22
N LYS A 58 -34.33 7.22 3.95
CA LYS A 58 -34.19 5.90 4.55
C LYS A 58 -33.80 4.94 3.41
N HIS A 59 -32.84 4.05 3.63
CA HIS A 59 -32.60 2.94 2.70
C HIS A 59 -33.93 2.20 2.49
N SER A 60 -34.57 2.43 1.34
CA SER A 60 -35.47 1.42 0.78
C SER A 60 -34.59 0.29 0.29
N ASP A 61 -34.97 -0.95 0.53
CA ASP A 61 -34.20 -2.18 0.24
C ASP A 61 -33.85 -2.40 -1.25
N ASN A 62 -33.84 -1.36 -2.10
CA ASN A 62 -33.52 -1.38 -3.54
C ASN A 62 -33.12 0.01 -4.12
N ASP A 63 -32.53 0.95 -3.34
CA ASP A 63 -32.04 2.20 -3.94
C ASP A 63 -30.74 1.97 -4.73
N VAL A 64 -30.86 1.83 -6.05
CA VAL A 64 -29.74 1.62 -6.98
C VAL A 64 -28.72 2.75 -6.94
N THR A 65 -29.10 3.95 -6.49
CA THR A 65 -28.20 5.11 -6.40
C THR A 65 -27.21 5.00 -5.24
N ILE A 66 -27.46 4.11 -4.27
CA ILE A 66 -26.49 3.78 -3.22
C ILE A 66 -25.20 3.32 -3.85
N MET A 67 -25.24 2.61 -4.98
CA MET A 67 -24.05 2.03 -5.62
C MET A 67 -23.22 3.06 -6.38
N ASN A 68 -23.78 4.24 -6.66
CA ASN A 68 -23.06 5.27 -7.38
C ASN A 68 -21.89 5.79 -6.52
N CYS A 69 -20.87 6.31 -7.21
CA CYS A 69 -19.74 6.95 -6.54
C CYS A 69 -20.24 8.09 -5.67
N THR A 70 -19.84 8.12 -4.40
CA THR A 70 -20.26 9.14 -3.42
C THR A 70 -19.73 10.53 -3.75
N ARG A 71 -18.73 10.62 -4.62
CA ARG A 71 -18.10 11.88 -5.02
C ARG A 71 -18.66 12.49 -6.29
N CYS A 72 -18.98 11.68 -7.29
CA CYS A 72 -19.48 12.19 -8.58
C CYS A 72 -20.93 11.78 -8.91
N GLY A 73 -21.50 10.83 -8.18
CA GLY A 73 -22.85 10.31 -8.46
C GLY A 73 -22.95 9.46 -9.72
N CYS A 74 -21.86 9.26 -10.48
CA CYS A 74 -21.84 8.37 -11.64
C CYS A 74 -21.96 6.90 -11.21
N PRO A 75 -22.54 6.05 -12.07
CA PRO A 75 -22.71 4.64 -11.77
C PRO A 75 -21.37 3.90 -11.73
N PRO A 76 -21.26 2.74 -11.05
CA PRO A 76 -20.05 1.92 -10.98
C PRO A 76 -19.39 1.62 -12.32
N GLU A 77 -20.20 1.35 -13.36
CA GLU A 77 -19.74 0.96 -14.69
C GLU A 77 -18.99 2.08 -15.41
N ALA A 78 -19.21 3.33 -14.98
CA ALA A 78 -18.48 4.50 -15.42
C ALA A 78 -17.09 4.63 -14.77
N HIS A 79 -16.67 3.67 -13.94
CA HIS A 79 -15.41 3.71 -13.22
C HIS A 79 -14.47 2.55 -13.60
N LEU A 80 -13.19 2.90 -13.65
CA LEU A 80 -12.08 1.98 -13.82
C LEU A 80 -11.39 1.75 -12.48
N LEU A 81 -11.24 0.49 -12.10
CA LEU A 81 -10.56 0.10 -10.87
C LEU A 81 -9.04 0.29 -11.03
N HIS A 82 -8.40 0.92 -10.04
CA HIS A 82 -6.95 0.97 -9.95
C HIS A 82 -6.42 -0.28 -9.26
N VAL A 83 -6.34 -1.41 -9.98
CA VAL A 83 -6.11 -2.74 -9.39
C VAL A 83 -4.91 -2.76 -8.43
N ALA A 84 -3.75 -2.28 -8.89
CA ALA A 84 -2.54 -2.26 -8.07
C ALA A 84 -2.63 -1.36 -6.83
N GLU A 85 -3.34 -0.23 -6.90
CA GLU A 85 -3.51 0.67 -5.75
C GLU A 85 -4.41 0.05 -4.69
N ASN A 86 -5.49 -0.60 -5.11
CA ASN A 86 -6.40 -1.31 -4.23
C ASN A 86 -5.72 -2.51 -3.57
N GLU A 87 -4.97 -3.31 -4.34
CA GLU A 87 -4.18 -4.43 -3.80
C GLU A 87 -3.08 -3.92 -2.85
N ARG A 88 -2.47 -2.76 -3.11
CA ARG A 88 -1.54 -2.12 -2.18
C ARG A 88 -2.23 -1.71 -0.87
N GLU A 89 -3.41 -1.11 -0.94
CA GLU A 89 -4.16 -0.71 0.26
C GLU A 89 -4.60 -1.94 1.06
N ALA A 90 -5.13 -2.98 0.41
CA ALA A 90 -5.44 -4.26 1.05
C ALA A 90 -4.21 -4.91 1.70
N GLY A 91 -3.04 -4.84 1.05
CA GLY A 91 -1.77 -5.31 1.60
C GLY A 91 -1.32 -4.51 2.83
N ASN A 92 -1.51 -3.20 2.83
CA ASN A 92 -1.23 -2.36 4.00
C ASN A 92 -2.16 -2.71 5.17
N ASP A 93 -3.44 -2.94 4.90
CA ASP A 93 -4.45 -3.24 5.91
C ASP A 93 -4.19 -4.61 6.54
N ALA A 94 -3.93 -5.62 5.71
CA ALA A 94 -3.50 -6.93 6.17
C ALA A 94 -2.23 -6.83 7.03
N PHE A 95 -1.24 -6.04 6.61
CA PHE A 95 -0.01 -5.85 7.38
C PHE A 95 -0.26 -5.18 8.73
N ARG A 96 -1.11 -4.13 8.78
CA ARG A 96 -1.51 -3.45 10.03
C ARG A 96 -2.25 -4.39 10.98
N ASN A 97 -3.03 -5.32 10.45
CA ASN A 97 -3.77 -6.31 11.22
C ASN A 97 -2.91 -7.54 11.62
N GLY A 98 -1.62 -7.57 11.26
CA GLY A 98 -0.74 -8.70 11.53
C GLY A 98 -0.92 -9.90 10.60
N ASP A 99 -1.81 -9.83 9.61
CA ASP A 99 -1.95 -10.85 8.57
C ASP A 99 -0.83 -10.71 7.52
N HIS A 100 0.35 -11.21 7.87
CA HIS A 100 1.52 -11.15 7.00
C HIS A 100 1.34 -11.97 5.72
N ALA A 101 0.67 -13.12 5.78
CA ALA A 101 0.42 -13.96 4.61
C ALA A 101 -0.54 -13.27 3.61
N GLY A 102 -1.60 -12.65 4.12
CA GLY A 102 -2.49 -11.81 3.32
C GLY A 102 -1.77 -10.62 2.70
N ALA A 103 -0.94 -9.92 3.49
CA ALA A 103 -0.16 -8.79 3.00
C ALA A 103 0.77 -9.19 1.83
N LEU A 104 1.49 -10.31 1.95
CA LEU A 104 2.35 -10.83 0.87
C LEU A 104 1.55 -11.14 -0.40
N ARG A 105 0.37 -11.76 -0.26
CA ARG A 105 -0.50 -12.09 -1.40
C ARG A 105 -0.95 -10.82 -2.12
N HIS A 106 -1.42 -9.83 -1.38
CA HIS A 106 -1.90 -8.56 -1.91
C HIS A 106 -0.79 -7.75 -2.58
N TYR A 107 0.37 -7.59 -1.93
CA TYR A 107 1.51 -6.91 -2.56
C TYR A 107 2.04 -7.64 -3.80
N SER A 108 2.02 -8.97 -3.80
CA SER A 108 2.48 -9.75 -4.98
C SER A 108 1.53 -9.59 -6.16
N ARG A 109 0.21 -9.51 -5.93
CA ARG A 109 -0.76 -9.16 -6.99
C ARG A 109 -0.56 -7.74 -7.49
N ALA A 110 -0.37 -6.78 -6.59
CA ALA A 110 -0.08 -5.41 -6.98
C ALA A 110 1.20 -5.31 -7.85
N LEU A 111 2.21 -6.14 -7.57
CA LEU A 111 3.47 -6.22 -8.32
C LEU A 111 3.32 -6.91 -9.69
N GLN A 112 2.37 -7.83 -9.86
CA GLN A 112 2.05 -8.40 -11.17
C GLN A 112 1.54 -7.30 -12.13
N GLU A 113 0.78 -6.34 -11.60
CA GLU A 113 0.25 -5.21 -12.35
C GLU A 113 1.27 -4.07 -12.52
N GLN A 114 2.05 -3.78 -11.47
CA GLN A 114 3.04 -2.70 -11.48
C GLN A 114 4.42 -3.19 -11.01
N PRO A 115 5.14 -3.96 -11.84
CA PRO A 115 6.44 -4.52 -11.46
C PRO A 115 7.53 -3.47 -11.29
N SER A 116 7.37 -2.27 -11.84
CA SER A 116 8.30 -1.14 -11.70
C SER A 116 7.97 -0.22 -10.51
N ASN A 117 7.00 -0.56 -9.66
CA ASN A 117 6.62 0.26 -8.53
C ASN A 117 7.48 -0.05 -7.29
N ALA A 118 8.50 0.77 -7.06
CA ALA A 118 9.41 0.64 -5.92
C ALA A 118 8.69 0.56 -4.56
N VAL A 119 7.54 1.24 -4.41
CA VAL A 119 6.78 1.26 -3.15
C VAL A 119 6.26 -0.13 -2.81
N LEU A 120 5.79 -0.88 -3.80
CA LEU A 120 5.26 -2.23 -3.59
C LEU A 120 6.36 -3.21 -3.17
N TRP A 121 7.50 -3.19 -3.87
CA TRP A 121 8.69 -3.97 -3.49
C TRP A 121 9.12 -3.67 -2.07
N SER A 122 9.23 -2.38 -1.73
CA SER A 122 9.63 -1.95 -0.40
C SER A 122 8.64 -2.35 0.69
N ASN A 123 7.33 -2.27 0.41
CA ASN A 123 6.31 -2.71 1.35
C ASN A 123 6.35 -4.22 1.57
N ARG A 124 6.52 -5.02 0.50
CA ARG A 124 6.65 -6.48 0.59
C ARG A 124 7.93 -6.89 1.34
N ALA A 125 9.05 -6.19 1.13
CA ALA A 125 10.26 -6.35 1.96
C ALA A 125 9.99 -6.14 3.45
N ALA A 126 9.14 -5.17 3.81
CA ALA A 126 8.75 -4.93 5.20
C ALA A 126 8.02 -6.14 5.82
N VAL A 127 7.16 -6.79 5.02
CA VAL A 127 6.44 -7.99 5.47
C VAL A 127 7.41 -9.17 5.64
N TYR A 128 8.32 -9.38 4.69
CA TYR A 128 9.35 -10.41 4.83
C TYR A 128 10.23 -10.20 6.06
N LEU A 129 10.59 -8.94 6.38
CA LEU A 129 11.23 -8.64 7.65
C LEU A 129 10.32 -9.03 8.83
N ALA A 130 9.06 -8.64 8.87
CA ALA A 130 8.18 -9.04 9.98
C ALA A 130 8.12 -10.56 10.19
N MET A 131 8.28 -11.35 9.12
CA MET A 131 8.31 -12.82 9.14
C MET A 131 9.70 -13.44 9.35
N PHE A 132 10.76 -12.65 9.54
CA PHE A 132 12.15 -13.10 9.62
C PHE A 132 12.70 -13.77 8.35
N TRP A 133 12.06 -13.56 7.20
CA TRP A 133 12.52 -14.05 5.89
C TRP A 133 13.50 -13.06 5.28
N ASN A 134 14.66 -12.92 5.93
CA ASN A 134 15.64 -11.86 5.63
C ASN A 134 16.20 -11.91 4.20
N PRO A 135 16.50 -13.08 3.58
CA PRO A 135 16.97 -13.12 2.20
C PRO A 135 15.95 -12.56 1.19
N GLN A 136 14.67 -12.88 1.35
CA GLN A 136 13.59 -12.36 0.51
C GLN A 136 13.38 -10.86 0.75
N ALA A 137 13.47 -10.41 2.01
CA ALA A 137 13.43 -8.99 2.33
C ALA A 137 14.57 -8.20 1.67
N LEU A 138 15.79 -8.76 1.68
CA LEU A 138 16.95 -8.16 1.05
C LEU A 138 16.75 -8.03 -0.47
N HIS A 139 16.33 -9.12 -1.12
CA HIS A 139 16.04 -9.12 -2.56
C HIS A 139 15.03 -8.03 -2.95
N ASP A 140 13.89 -7.98 -2.25
CA ASP A 140 12.86 -6.97 -2.52
C ASP A 140 13.34 -5.54 -2.22
N ALA A 141 14.13 -5.36 -1.15
CA ALA A 141 14.71 -4.05 -0.83
C ALA A 141 15.69 -3.59 -1.91
N GLU A 142 16.53 -4.47 -2.44
CA GLU A 142 17.48 -4.16 -3.52
C GLU A 142 16.77 -3.84 -4.83
N HIS A 143 15.69 -4.57 -5.16
CA HIS A 143 14.85 -4.21 -6.30
C HIS A 143 14.18 -2.84 -6.11
N ALA A 144 13.70 -2.51 -4.91
CA ALA A 144 13.16 -1.18 -4.66
C ALA A 144 14.22 -0.07 -4.77
N ILE A 145 15.47 -0.34 -4.33
CA ILE A 145 16.61 0.59 -4.46
C ILE A 145 17.00 0.78 -5.92
N SER A 146 17.03 -0.28 -6.74
CA SER A 146 17.40 -0.15 -8.15
C SER A 146 16.38 0.68 -8.95
N LEU A 147 15.10 0.63 -8.55
CA LEU A 147 14.05 1.47 -9.11
C LEU A 147 14.08 2.91 -8.58
N ARG A 148 14.40 3.11 -7.30
CA ARG A 148 14.44 4.41 -6.61
C ARG A 148 15.59 4.49 -5.61
N PRO A 149 16.81 4.84 -6.05
CA PRO A 149 18.00 4.84 -5.20
C PRO A 149 18.02 5.97 -4.17
N ASP A 150 17.28 7.05 -4.43
CA ASP A 150 17.11 8.23 -3.57
C ASP A 150 16.15 7.97 -2.39
N TRP A 151 15.50 6.82 -2.35
CA TRP A 151 14.46 6.54 -1.37
C TRP A 151 14.98 5.78 -0.15
N VAL A 152 14.94 6.42 1.01
CA VAL A 152 15.55 5.94 2.27
C VAL A 152 14.92 4.65 2.80
N LYS A 153 13.60 4.45 2.64
CA LYS A 153 12.91 3.32 3.27
C LYS A 153 13.40 1.94 2.77
N PRO A 154 13.63 1.70 1.46
CA PRO A 154 14.32 0.51 0.97
C PRO A 154 15.71 0.28 1.60
N TRP A 155 16.53 1.33 1.70
CA TRP A 155 17.86 1.23 2.32
C TRP A 155 17.79 0.80 3.79
N ALA A 156 16.86 1.37 4.55
CA ALA A 156 16.64 0.99 5.95
C ALA A 156 16.21 -0.48 6.08
N ARG A 157 15.40 -0.99 5.14
CA ARG A 157 15.00 -2.41 5.10
C ARG A 157 16.16 -3.33 4.73
N LYS A 158 16.99 -2.95 3.76
CA LYS A 158 18.23 -3.65 3.42
C LYS A 158 19.16 -3.74 4.63
N ALA A 159 19.37 -2.63 5.34
CA ALA A 159 20.18 -2.60 6.55
C ALA A 159 19.66 -3.55 7.64
N ALA A 160 18.34 -3.51 7.89
CA ALA A 160 17.69 -4.39 8.86
C ALA A 160 17.78 -5.89 8.47
N ALA A 161 17.69 -6.21 7.17
CA ALA A 161 17.86 -7.57 6.67
C ALA A 161 19.28 -8.10 6.94
N HIS A 162 20.31 -7.33 6.58
CA HIS A 162 21.70 -7.68 6.86
C HIS A 162 21.99 -7.78 8.37
N GLU A 163 21.47 -6.86 9.20
CA GLU A 163 21.65 -6.92 10.66
C GLU A 163 21.12 -8.24 11.24
N ARG A 164 19.99 -8.74 10.74
CA ARG A 164 19.37 -9.99 11.19
C ARG A 164 20.06 -11.24 10.65
N MET A 165 20.77 -11.11 9.53
CA MET A 165 21.64 -12.17 8.99
C MET A 165 23.05 -12.13 9.60
N ALA A 166 23.29 -11.23 10.57
CA ALA A 166 24.60 -10.99 11.19
C ALA A 166 25.69 -10.50 10.22
N GLU A 167 25.30 -9.96 9.06
CA GLU A 167 26.21 -9.36 8.08
C GLU A 167 26.44 -7.88 8.43
N LEU A 168 27.21 -7.67 9.50
CA LEU A 168 27.33 -6.37 10.17
C LEU A 168 27.92 -5.27 9.27
N ASP A 169 28.93 -5.59 8.45
CA ASP A 169 29.55 -4.61 7.54
C ASP A 169 28.57 -4.12 6.47
N ALA A 170 27.78 -5.04 5.90
CA ALA A 170 26.77 -4.72 4.90
C ALA A 170 25.61 -3.91 5.51
N ALA A 171 25.21 -4.24 6.75
CA ALA A 171 24.21 -3.47 7.50
C ALA A 171 24.71 -2.04 7.78
N ALA A 172 25.96 -1.88 8.21
CA ALA A 172 26.58 -0.59 8.49
C ALA A 172 26.66 0.29 7.23
N ALA A 173 27.05 -0.27 6.09
CA ALA A 173 27.07 0.44 4.82
C ALA A 173 25.67 0.93 4.40
N ALA A 174 24.64 0.09 4.57
CA ALA A 174 23.26 0.46 4.24
C ALA A 174 22.69 1.54 5.19
N TYR A 175 22.97 1.48 6.49
CA TYR A 175 22.58 2.54 7.43
C TYR A 175 23.31 3.86 7.16
N SER A 176 24.58 3.80 6.74
CA SER A 176 25.34 4.99 6.31
C SER A 176 24.67 5.67 5.12
N LYS A 177 24.21 4.89 4.12
CA LYS A 177 23.40 5.43 3.02
C LYS A 177 22.07 6.05 3.47
N CYS A 178 21.43 5.50 4.49
CA CYS A 178 20.23 6.13 5.05
C CYS A 178 20.53 7.53 5.62
N MET A 179 21.69 7.69 6.29
CA MET A 179 22.11 8.99 6.85
C MET A 179 22.47 10.01 5.77
N GLU A 180 23.06 9.57 4.66
CA GLU A 180 23.35 10.44 3.51
C GLU A 180 22.05 10.95 2.86
N LEU A 181 21.05 10.09 2.71
CA LEU A 181 19.79 10.40 2.02
C LEU A 181 18.78 11.16 2.91
N ASP A 182 18.83 10.96 4.23
CA ASP A 182 17.92 11.60 5.20
C ASP A 182 18.70 12.12 6.42
N ALA A 183 19.30 13.29 6.23
CA ALA A 183 20.04 13.98 7.28
C ALA A 183 19.16 14.35 8.49
N ALA A 184 17.85 14.57 8.28
CA ALA A 184 16.93 14.94 9.34
C ALA A 184 16.70 13.77 10.32
N ASN A 185 16.60 12.54 9.81
CA ASN A 185 16.45 11.33 10.62
C ASN A 185 17.77 10.58 10.87
N ALA A 186 18.92 11.21 10.56
CA ALA A 186 20.23 10.59 10.71
C ALA A 186 20.55 10.11 12.14
N SER A 187 19.92 10.70 13.16
CA SER A 187 20.08 10.28 14.56
C SER A 187 19.61 8.83 14.80
N VAL A 188 18.54 8.40 14.13
CA VAL A 188 18.00 7.03 14.23
C VAL A 188 18.98 6.02 13.65
N PHE A 189 19.50 6.32 12.46
CA PHE A 189 20.45 5.43 11.78
C PHE A 189 21.83 5.41 12.46
N ARG A 190 22.26 6.53 13.03
CA ARG A 190 23.50 6.60 13.84
C ARG A 190 23.41 5.73 15.08
N ALA A 191 22.26 5.70 15.76
CA ALA A 191 22.05 4.83 16.90
C ALA A 191 22.10 3.33 16.51
N ALA A 192 21.54 2.98 15.35
CA ALA A 192 21.63 1.63 14.80
C ALA A 192 23.07 1.24 14.45
N LEU A 193 23.83 2.15 13.82
CA LEU A 193 25.24 1.94 13.47
C LEU A 193 26.11 1.70 14.72
N ALA A 194 25.97 2.55 15.75
CA ALA A 194 26.71 2.40 17.01
C ALA A 194 26.39 1.07 17.72
N LYS A 195 25.18 0.52 17.54
CA LYS A 195 24.83 -0.80 18.06
C LYS A 195 25.53 -1.91 17.28
N ILE A 196 25.68 -1.78 15.97
CA ILE A 196 26.41 -2.73 15.13
C ILE A 196 27.90 -2.75 15.51
N GLU A 197 28.52 -1.58 15.63
CA GLU A 197 29.94 -1.45 16.01
C GLU A 197 30.23 -2.12 17.35
N ARG A 198 29.35 -1.93 18.35
CA ARG A 198 29.49 -2.60 19.66
C ARG A 198 29.36 -4.13 19.60
N ARG A 199 28.74 -4.70 18.56
CA ARG A 199 28.58 -6.15 18.38
C ARG A 199 29.72 -6.77 17.57
N ALA A 200 30.55 -5.95 16.93
CA ALA A 200 31.72 -6.38 16.18
C ALA A 200 33.01 -6.43 17.04
N LEU A 201 32.94 -5.92 18.28
CA LEU A 201 33.98 -6.00 19.32
C LEU A 201 33.76 -7.23 20.21
#